data_AF-A0A9D4XKC9-F1
#
_entry.id   AF-A0A9D4XKC9-F1
#
_cell.length_a   1.000
_cell.length_b   1.000
_cell.length_c   1.000
_cell.angle_alpha   90.00
_cell.angle_beta   90.00
_cell.angle_gamma   90.00
#
_symmetry.space_group_name_H-M   'P 1'
#
loop_
_entity.id
_entity.type
_entity.pdbx_description
1 polymer ?
#
loop_
_entity_poly.entity_id
_entity_poly.type
_entity_poly.pdbx_seq_one_letter_code
_entity_poly.pdbx_strand_id
1 'polypeptide(L)'
;MVDPVSLCTATTCERSAIEVWFDDGNMTDPKTKEVLEDTILRSNIRLRESIVEWRELNYCFRIKSIRENLLSNFGLLLHESLSQMQALIKENLINKDWISIGELTDIIISILGNSDSIDVKMKILITLKGVVQGHARNKEKVVESQGW
;
A
#
# COMPACT_ATOMS: atom_id res chain seq x y z
N MET A 1 4.15 11.88 -4.76
CA MET A 1 5.30 12.50 -4.09
C MET A 1 5.84 11.54 -3.03
N VAL A 2 7.14 11.26 -3.05
CA VAL A 2 7.88 10.34 -2.19
C VAL A 2 8.91 11.12 -1.39
N ASP A 3 9.72 11.98 -2.04
CA ASP A 3 10.65 12.88 -1.35
C ASP A 3 10.37 14.35 -1.71
N PRO A 4 9.46 15.01 -0.99
CA PRO A 4 9.17 16.41 -1.23
C PRO A 4 10.34 17.32 -0.84
N VAL A 5 10.68 18.24 -1.73
CA VAL A 5 11.69 19.29 -1.54
C VAL A 5 11.13 20.65 -1.89
N SER A 6 11.64 21.69 -1.24
CA SER A 6 11.28 23.09 -1.47
C SER A 6 12.41 23.84 -2.17
N LEU A 7 12.02 24.61 -3.18
CA LEU A 7 12.87 25.59 -3.86
C LEU A 7 12.99 26.88 -3.05
N CYS A 8 13.89 27.79 -3.47
CA CYS A 8 14.03 29.11 -2.89
C CYS A 8 12.74 29.96 -2.99
N THR A 9 11.94 29.71 -4.03
CA THR A 9 10.60 30.29 -4.28
C THR A 9 9.48 29.72 -3.41
N ALA A 10 9.81 28.83 -2.47
CA ALA A 10 8.87 28.06 -1.64
C ALA A 10 7.95 27.08 -2.42
N THR A 11 8.15 26.91 -3.73
CA THR A 11 7.50 25.84 -4.49
C THR A 11 7.99 24.49 -3.97
N THR A 12 7.06 23.57 -3.70
CA THR A 12 7.36 22.20 -3.30
C THR A 12 7.22 21.25 -4.49
N CYS A 13 8.26 20.46 -4.73
CA CYS A 13 8.39 19.54 -5.84
C CYS A 13 8.75 18.14 -5.34
N GLU A 14 8.53 17.12 -6.16
CA GLU A 14 9.21 15.84 -6.00
C GLU A 14 10.70 16.00 -6.32
N ARG A 15 11.59 15.51 -5.46
CA ARG A 15 13.04 15.59 -5.66
C ARG A 15 13.47 15.07 -7.04
N SER A 16 13.07 13.85 -7.37
CA SER A 16 13.48 13.23 -8.65
C SER A 16 13.02 14.02 -9.86
N ALA A 17 11.88 14.71 -9.78
CA ALA A 17 11.34 15.49 -10.89
C ALA A 17 12.08 16.83 -11.05
N ILE A 18 12.43 17.49 -9.94
CA ILE A 18 13.15 18.77 -10.00
C ILE A 18 14.64 18.58 -10.33
N GLU A 19 15.24 17.46 -9.93
CA GLU A 19 16.60 17.10 -10.33
C GLU A 19 16.69 16.91 -11.84
N VAL A 20 15.77 16.15 -12.45
CA VAL A 20 15.68 16.01 -13.92
C VAL A 20 15.47 17.37 -14.61
N TRP A 21 14.61 18.23 -14.04
CA TRP A 21 14.38 19.56 -14.58
C TRP A 21 15.66 20.42 -14.63
N PHE A 22 16.49 20.33 -13.60
CA PHE A 22 17.79 21.01 -13.55
C PHE A 22 18.83 20.36 -14.47
N ASP A 23 18.83 19.04 -14.58
CA ASP A 23 19.71 18.29 -15.50
C ASP A 23 19.44 18.63 -16.97
N ASP A 24 18.19 18.95 -17.31
CA ASP A 24 17.77 19.45 -18.62
C ASP A 24 18.20 20.92 -18.88
N GLY A 25 18.89 21.55 -17.93
CA GLY A 25 19.42 22.92 -18.03
C GLY A 25 18.41 24.01 -17.67
N ASN A 26 17.24 23.66 -17.13
CA ASN A 26 16.25 24.66 -16.72
C ASN A 26 16.66 25.30 -15.39
N MET A 27 16.71 26.64 -15.36
CA MET A 27 17.03 27.44 -14.16
C MET A 27 15.82 28.24 -13.67
N THR A 28 14.61 27.76 -13.98
CA THR A 28 13.35 28.42 -13.60
C THR A 28 12.53 27.54 -12.67
N ASP A 29 11.70 28.16 -11.85
CA ASP A 29 10.70 27.46 -11.06
C ASP A 29 9.70 26.78 -12.03
N PRO A 30 9.49 25.46 -11.94
CA PRO A 30 8.61 24.74 -12.86
C PRO A 30 7.14 25.18 -12.77
N LYS A 31 6.72 25.74 -11.62
CA LYS A 31 5.36 26.23 -11.34
C LYS A 31 5.20 27.72 -11.64
N THR A 32 6.07 28.58 -11.10
CA THR A 32 5.93 30.05 -11.26
C THR A 32 6.57 30.58 -12.53
N LYS A 33 7.48 29.81 -13.14
CA LYS A 33 8.31 30.20 -14.31
C LYS A 33 9.31 31.33 -14.04
N GLU A 34 9.48 31.72 -12.79
CA GLU A 34 10.47 32.71 -12.38
C GLU A 34 11.88 32.10 -12.41
N VAL A 35 12.90 32.92 -12.69
CA VAL A 35 14.29 32.48 -12.61
C VAL A 35 14.66 32.24 -11.16
N LEU A 36 15.25 31.08 -10.88
CA LEU A 36 15.66 30.71 -9.52
C LEU A 36 16.94 31.45 -9.14
N GLU A 37 16.96 32.01 -7.92
CA GLU A 37 18.17 32.62 -7.36
C GLU A 37 19.25 31.57 -7.03
N ASP A 38 18.82 30.37 -6.65
CA ASP A 38 19.66 29.20 -6.36
C ASP A 38 18.92 27.91 -6.68
N THR A 39 19.66 26.81 -6.87
CA THR A 39 19.12 25.47 -7.13
C THR A 39 19.18 24.57 -5.88
N ILE A 40 19.29 25.16 -4.69
CA ILE A 40 19.43 24.40 -3.45
C ILE A 40 18.08 23.78 -3.07
N LEU A 41 18.03 22.45 -3.06
CA LEU A 41 16.85 21.69 -2.67
C LEU A 41 16.78 21.51 -1.15
N ARG A 42 15.78 22.11 -0.51
CA ARG A 42 15.54 21.98 0.93
C ARG A 42 14.54 20.85 1.20
N SER A 43 14.90 19.82 1.95
CA SER A 43 13.96 18.74 2.27
C SER A 43 12.73 19.23 3.03
N ASN A 44 11.53 18.87 2.55
CA ASN A 44 10.28 19.16 3.26
C ASN A 44 9.88 17.96 4.13
N ILE A 45 10.56 17.82 5.27
CA ILE A 45 10.43 16.68 6.17
C ILE A 45 8.99 16.52 6.67
N ARG A 46 8.33 17.63 7.04
CA ARG A 46 6.95 17.62 7.56
C ARG A 46 5.96 17.11 6.55
N LEU A 47 6.06 17.57 5.31
CA LEU A 47 5.16 17.08 4.25
C LEU A 47 5.40 15.60 3.96
N ARG A 48 6.67 15.16 3.99
CA ARG A 48 7.00 13.73 3.83
C ARG A 48 6.36 12.88 4.94
N GLU A 49 6.47 13.31 6.19
CA GLU A 49 5.81 12.66 7.35
C GLU A 49 4.29 12.59 7.14
N SER A 50 3.64 13.71 6.83
CA SER A 50 2.19 13.73 6.59
C SER A 50 1.74 12.84 5.43
N ILE A 51 2.54 12.72 4.37
CA ILE A 51 2.24 11.79 3.25
C ILE A 51 2.30 10.34 3.72
N VAL A 52 3.29 9.98 4.54
CA VAL A 52 3.44 8.62 5.08
C VAL A 52 2.26 8.30 6.00
N GLU A 53 1.96 9.18 6.96
CA GLU A 53 0.82 9.03 7.87
C GLU A 53 -0.50 8.88 7.11
N TRP A 54 -0.74 9.72 6.10
CA TRP A 54 -1.95 9.63 5.29
C TRP A 54 -2.04 8.28 4.54
N ARG A 55 -0.92 7.75 4.02
CA ARG A 55 -0.89 6.44 3.37
C ARG A 55 -1.19 5.31 4.34
N GLU A 56 -0.57 5.31 5.52
CA GLU A 56 -0.81 4.27 6.54
C GLU A 56 -2.26 4.28 7.03
N LEU A 57 -2.85 5.46 7.24
CA LEU A 57 -4.27 5.58 7.54
C LEU A 57 -5.15 5.03 6.41
N ASN A 58 -4.82 5.34 5.16
CA ASN A 58 -5.54 4.80 4.00
C ASN A 58 -5.49 3.26 3.97
N TYR A 59 -4.33 2.66 4.24
CA TYR A 59 -4.19 1.21 4.38
C TYR A 59 -5.09 0.66 5.48
N CYS A 60 -5.10 1.28 6.67
CA CYS A 60 -5.97 0.87 7.77
C CYS A 60 -7.46 0.89 7.38
N PHE A 61 -7.91 1.96 6.73
CA PHE A 61 -9.30 2.07 6.26
C PHE A 61 -9.67 0.99 5.25
N ARG A 62 -8.79 0.72 4.27
CA ARG A 62 -9.01 -0.33 3.28
C ARG A 62 -9.05 -1.72 3.92
N ILE A 63 -8.12 -2.01 4.84
CA ILE A 63 -8.08 -3.27 5.59
C ILE A 63 -9.37 -3.47 6.38
N LYS A 64 -9.85 -2.43 7.07
CA LYS A 64 -11.12 -2.47 7.80
C LYS A 64 -12.31 -2.76 6.88
N SER A 65 -12.39 -2.07 5.74
CA SER A 65 -13.47 -2.30 4.77
C SER A 65 -13.44 -3.71 4.19
N ILE A 66 -12.26 -4.22 3.83
CA ILE A 66 -12.08 -5.60 3.38
C ILE A 66 -12.54 -6.58 4.46
N ARG A 67 -12.17 -6.35 5.73
CA ARG A 67 -12.58 -7.19 6.86
C ARG A 67 -14.09 -7.30 6.95
N GLU A 68 -14.78 -6.16 6.96
CA GLU A 68 -16.24 -6.09 7.06
C GLU A 68 -16.91 -6.82 5.89
N ASN A 69 -16.39 -6.65 4.68
CA ASN A 69 -16.89 -7.32 3.48
C ASN A 69 -16.71 -8.84 3.54
N LEU A 70 -15.53 -9.32 3.98
CA LEU A 70 -15.27 -10.76 4.14
C LEU A 70 -16.20 -11.40 5.18
N LEU A 71 -16.53 -10.69 6.26
CA LEU A 71 -17.40 -11.19 7.32
C LEU A 71 -18.89 -11.18 6.94
N SER A 72 -19.31 -10.36 5.97
CA SER A 72 -20.72 -10.24 5.57
C SER A 72 -21.27 -11.44 4.77
N ASN A 73 -20.43 -12.43 4.44
CA ASN A 73 -20.77 -13.66 3.72
C ASN A 73 -21.52 -13.47 2.38
N PHE A 74 -21.39 -12.29 1.76
CA PHE A 74 -22.00 -12.00 0.46
C PHE A 74 -21.01 -12.33 -0.67
N GLY A 75 -21.31 -13.33 -1.49
CA GLY A 75 -20.38 -13.91 -2.46
C GLY A 75 -19.70 -12.91 -3.42
N LEU A 76 -20.41 -11.87 -3.88
CA LEU A 76 -19.81 -10.84 -4.73
C LEU A 76 -18.78 -9.98 -3.98
N LEU A 77 -19.08 -9.62 -2.72
CA LEU A 77 -18.18 -8.84 -1.87
C LEU A 77 -16.91 -9.64 -1.51
N LEU A 78 -17.01 -10.98 -1.44
CA LEU A 78 -15.86 -11.85 -1.19
C LEU A 78 -14.82 -11.78 -2.33
N HIS A 79 -15.26 -11.95 -3.59
CA HIS A 79 -14.33 -11.90 -4.73
C HIS A 79 -13.66 -10.54 -4.87
N GLU A 80 -14.41 -9.46 -4.61
CA GLU A 80 -13.87 -8.10 -4.62
C GLU A 80 -12.87 -7.90 -3.48
N SER A 81 -13.21 -8.31 -2.26
CA SER A 81 -12.34 -8.21 -1.09
C SER A 81 -11.01 -8.95 -1.28
N LEU A 82 -11.05 -10.15 -1.86
CA LEU A 82 -9.85 -10.91 -2.19
C LEU A 82 -9.00 -10.20 -3.26
N SER A 83 -9.63 -9.61 -4.29
CA SER A 83 -8.91 -8.77 -5.27
C SER A 83 -8.25 -7.55 -4.62
N GLN A 84 -8.97 -6.88 -3.72
CA GLN A 84 -8.46 -5.70 -3.02
C GLN A 84 -7.28 -6.06 -2.09
N MET A 85 -7.32 -7.20 -1.39
CA MET A 85 -6.17 -7.72 -0.64
C MET A 85 -4.96 -7.96 -1.55
N GLN A 86 -5.17 -8.61 -2.70
CA GLN A 86 -4.08 -8.87 -3.65
C GLN A 86 -3.47 -7.57 -4.19
N ALA A 87 -4.28 -6.54 -4.41
CA ALA A 87 -3.79 -5.22 -4.81
C ALA A 87 -2.95 -4.57 -3.70
N LEU A 88 -3.42 -4.60 -2.44
CA LEU A 88 -2.67 -4.08 -1.28
C LEU A 88 -1.29 -4.75 -1.14
N ILE A 89 -1.23 -6.07 -1.27
CA ILE A 89 0.03 -6.85 -1.18
C ILE A 89 1.06 -6.40 -2.22
N LYS A 90 0.60 -6.06 -3.43
CA LYS A 90 1.46 -5.62 -4.54
C LYS A 90 1.88 -4.15 -4.41
N GLU A 91 1.05 -3.33 -3.77
CA GLU A 91 1.26 -1.90 -3.65
C GLU A 91 2.43 -1.55 -2.71
N ASN A 92 2.52 -2.20 -1.55
CA ASN A 92 3.58 -1.97 -0.59
C ASN A 92 3.77 -3.20 0.32
N LEU A 93 5.02 -3.55 0.63
CA LEU A 93 5.34 -4.69 1.49
C LEU A 93 4.78 -4.54 2.91
N ILE A 94 4.69 -3.31 3.44
CA ILE A 94 4.12 -3.04 4.77
C ILE A 94 2.64 -3.46 4.86
N ASN A 95 1.95 -3.56 3.72
CA ASN A 95 0.55 -3.99 3.71
C ASN A 95 0.39 -5.45 4.15
N LYS A 96 1.44 -6.28 4.07
CA LYS A 96 1.42 -7.64 4.62
C LYS A 96 1.35 -7.64 6.15
N ASP A 97 1.97 -6.67 6.81
CA ASP A 97 1.85 -6.45 8.25
C ASP A 97 0.46 -5.96 8.61
N TRP A 98 -0.07 -4.97 7.88
CA TRP A 98 -1.43 -4.47 8.09
C TRP A 98 -2.50 -5.54 7.87
N ILE A 99 -2.34 -6.41 6.86
CA ILE A 99 -3.19 -7.60 6.64
C ILE A 99 -3.16 -8.54 7.85
N SER A 100 -1.97 -8.75 8.43
CA SER A 100 -1.78 -9.61 9.59
C SER A 100 -2.40 -9.02 10.86
N ILE A 101 -2.23 -7.71 11.07
CA ILE A 101 -2.80 -6.95 12.19
C ILE A 101 -4.33 -6.89 12.07
N GLY A 102 -4.85 -6.72 10.86
CA GLY A 102 -6.29 -6.72 10.58
C GLY A 102 -6.95 -8.12 10.61
N GLU A 103 -6.19 -9.18 10.94
CA GLU A 103 -6.61 -10.58 11.00
C GLU A 103 -7.29 -11.08 9.72
N LEU A 104 -6.99 -10.45 8.58
CA LEU A 104 -7.60 -10.84 7.31
C LEU A 104 -7.11 -12.24 6.88
N THR A 105 -5.87 -12.59 7.23
CA THR A 105 -5.32 -13.94 7.01
C THR A 105 -6.17 -15.00 7.71
N ASP A 106 -6.52 -14.77 8.97
CA ASP A 106 -7.30 -15.70 9.79
C ASP A 106 -8.71 -15.87 9.21
N ILE A 107 -9.33 -14.76 8.78
CA ILE A 107 -10.66 -14.78 8.15
C ILE A 107 -10.65 -15.57 6.84
N ILE A 108 -9.69 -15.34 5.94
CA ILE A 108 -9.68 -16.06 4.66
C ILE A 108 -9.33 -17.55 4.81
N ILE A 109 -8.55 -17.94 5.83
CA ILE A 109 -8.33 -19.36 6.18
C ILE A 109 -9.63 -20.01 6.65
N SER A 110 -10.38 -19.32 7.53
CA SER A 110 -11.70 -19.80 7.97
C SER A 110 -12.67 -19.97 6.80
N ILE A 111 -12.72 -19.01 5.88
CA ILE A 111 -13.55 -19.11 4.66
C ILE A 111 -13.07 -20.28 3.77
N LEU A 112 -11.76 -20.50 3.65
CA LEU A 112 -11.21 -21.61 2.86
C LEU A 112 -11.70 -22.97 3.37
N GLY A 113 -11.72 -23.17 4.69
CA GLY A 113 -12.18 -24.42 5.32
C GLY A 113 -13.68 -24.66 5.18
N ASN A 114 -14.49 -23.59 5.14
CA ASN A 114 -15.96 -23.67 5.11
C ASN A 114 -16.57 -23.52 3.71
N SER A 115 -15.79 -23.13 2.70
CA SER A 115 -16.31 -22.90 1.34
C SER A 115 -16.47 -24.22 0.57
N ASP A 116 -17.48 -24.31 -0.29
CA ASP A 116 -17.62 -25.39 -1.28
C ASP A 116 -17.19 -24.97 -2.70
N SER A 117 -16.97 -23.67 -2.91
CA SER A 117 -16.64 -23.13 -4.23
C SER A 117 -15.15 -23.27 -4.55
N ILE A 118 -14.84 -24.08 -5.57
CA ILE A 118 -13.47 -24.27 -6.06
C ILE A 118 -12.83 -22.93 -6.47
N ASP A 119 -13.60 -22.04 -7.10
CA ASP A 119 -13.10 -20.72 -7.54
C ASP A 119 -12.72 -19.83 -6.35
N VAL A 120 -13.57 -19.81 -5.31
CA VAL A 120 -13.28 -19.10 -4.06
C VAL A 120 -12.04 -19.68 -3.38
N LYS A 121 -11.94 -21.01 -3.24
CA LYS A 121 -10.77 -21.67 -2.66
C LYS A 121 -9.50 -21.32 -3.42
N MET A 122 -9.52 -21.43 -4.75
CA MET A 122 -8.36 -21.13 -5.59
C MET A 122 -7.93 -19.66 -5.43
N LYS A 123 -8.89 -18.73 -5.42
CA LYS A 123 -8.60 -17.32 -5.23
C LYS A 123 -8.03 -17.03 -3.84
N ILE A 124 -8.55 -17.65 -2.79
CA ILE A 124 -8.00 -17.56 -1.43
C ILE A 124 -6.57 -18.09 -1.39
N LEU A 125 -6.29 -19.26 -1.98
CA LEU A 125 -4.95 -19.85 -2.01
C LEU A 125 -3.94 -18.95 -2.74
N ILE A 126 -4.34 -18.32 -3.84
CA ILE A 126 -3.52 -17.32 -4.56
C ILE A 126 -3.24 -16.12 -3.64
N THR A 127 -4.26 -15.63 -2.93
CA THR A 127 -4.10 -14.52 -1.98
C THR A 127 -3.15 -14.91 -0.84
N LEU A 128 -3.35 -16.08 -0.20
CA LEU A 128 -2.51 -16.58 0.88
C LEU A 128 -1.05 -16.72 0.43
N LYS A 129 -0.80 -17.26 -0.77
CA LYS A 129 0.55 -17.32 -1.35
C LYS A 129 1.20 -15.93 -1.38
N GLY A 130 0.46 -14.91 -1.82
CA GLY A 130 0.95 -13.53 -1.83
C GLY A 130 1.22 -12.97 -0.43
N VAL A 131 0.36 -13.28 0.54
CA VAL A 131 0.46 -12.82 1.93
C VAL A 131 1.70 -13.40 2.63
N VAL A 132 2.04 -14.67 2.38
CA VAL A 132 3.18 -15.36 3.04
C VAL A 132 4.51 -15.18 2.32
N GLN A 133 4.50 -14.88 1.02
CA GLN A 133 5.73 -14.79 0.22
C GLN A 133 6.67 -13.72 0.79
N GLY A 134 7.85 -14.14 1.26
CA GLY A 134 8.84 -13.25 1.86
C GLY A 134 8.40 -12.63 3.20
N HIS A 135 7.41 -13.20 3.90
CA HIS A 135 6.88 -12.64 5.15
C HIS A 135 6.77 -13.71 6.25
N ALA A 136 7.79 -13.81 7.10
CA ALA A 136 7.94 -14.88 8.09
C ALA A 136 6.74 -15.00 9.04
N ARG A 137 6.30 -13.89 9.65
CA ARG A 137 5.16 -13.86 10.57
C ARG A 137 3.86 -14.40 9.96
N ASN A 138 3.63 -14.10 8.68
CA ASN A 138 2.40 -14.56 8.01
C ASN A 138 2.53 -16.03 7.61
N LYS A 139 3.74 -16.46 7.28
CA LYS A 139 4.03 -17.87 7.01
C LYS A 139 3.80 -18.73 8.27
N GLU A 140 4.26 -18.28 9.43
CA GLU A 140 4.03 -18.96 10.71
C GLU A 140 2.54 -19.10 11.02
N LYS A 141 1.76 -18.01 10.91
CA LYS A 141 0.30 -18.06 11.09
C LYS A 141 -0.40 -19.10 10.22
N VAL A 142 -0.06 -19.16 8.92
CA VAL A 142 -0.67 -20.13 7.99
C VAL A 142 -0.25 -21.58 8.30
N VAL A 143 0.94 -21.79 8.88
CA VAL A 143 1.38 -23.11 9.33
C VAL A 143 0.66 -23.52 10.62
N GLU A 144 0.49 -22.59 11.55
CA GLU A 144 -0.22 -22.81 12.82
C GLU A 144 -1.70 -23.13 12.62
N SER A 145 -2.32 -22.60 11.56
CA SER A 145 -3.68 -22.95 11.18
C SER A 145 -3.82 -24.37 10.60
N GLN A 146 -2.79 -25.22 10.72
CA GLN A 146 -2.72 -26.63 10.34
C GLN A 146 -3.05 -26.95 8.87
N GLY A 147 -2.91 -25.97 7.98
CA GLY A 147 -3.24 -26.13 6.57
C GLY A 147 -4.73 -26.01 6.31
N TRP A 148 -5.59 -26.75 7.00
CA TRP A 148 -7.06 -26.74 6.87
C TRP A 148 -7.68 -27.63 7.93
#